data_AF-A0A6C0H8Q3-F1
#
_entry.id   AF-A0A6C0H8Q3-F1
#
_cell.length_a   1.000
_cell.length_b   1.000
_cell.length_c   1.000
_cell.angle_alpha   90.00
_cell.angle_beta   90.00
_cell.angle_gamma   90.00
#
_symmetry.space_group_name_H-M   'P 1'
#
loop_
_entity.id
_entity.type
_entity.pdbx_description
1 polymer ?
#
loop_
_entity_poly.entity_id
_entity_poly.type
_entity_poly.pdbx_seq_one_letter_code
_entity_poly.pdbx_strand_id
1 'polypeptide(L)'
;MTNTIEKYNNELIREQRNINIIDYINEVNKLFHKIDTSFINEFIDLISRNECCIHHNLLEKYEVISLSSSTFDIKRILDQNELIIEKDYILRNSNQFNSKEGKGKKNEYYLHPYAFKLCLIRSLKTPKYAKYYLLLEECIKYFNDYQNKINEVYIISYKNRIGEYLNTITEQNYKINSLKQKIDIIIDNNKKLEQSNRELIELTKKNNIKLDETHNMLEETNEELELTNIKLETTDKTLNIIANKLNSAVIDRVVQPIKFL
;
A
#
# COMPACT_ATOMS: atom_id res chain seq x y z
N MET A 1 13.63 -42.19 10.32
CA MET A 1 13.34 -41.37 9.12
C MET A 1 12.89 -39.96 9.46
N THR A 2 12.28 -39.71 10.63
CA THR A 2 11.84 -38.41 11.17
C THR A 2 12.83 -37.25 10.96
N ASN A 3 14.14 -37.54 10.99
CA ASN A 3 15.20 -36.56 10.94
C ASN A 3 15.58 -36.07 9.52
N THR A 4 14.96 -36.55 8.43
CA THR A 4 15.31 -36.16 7.04
C THR A 4 14.31 -35.21 6.40
N ILE A 5 12.99 -35.43 6.57
CA ILE A 5 11.96 -34.51 6.05
C ILE A 5 12.00 -33.17 6.81
N GLU A 6 12.24 -33.21 8.12
CA GLU A 6 12.40 -31.99 8.93
C GLU A 6 13.58 -31.13 8.46
N LYS A 7 14.70 -31.75 8.07
CA LYS A 7 15.85 -31.04 7.53
C LYS A 7 15.50 -30.36 6.21
N TYR A 8 14.85 -31.08 5.30
CA TYR A 8 14.36 -30.50 4.05
C TYR A 8 13.39 -29.34 4.28
N ASN A 9 12.46 -29.46 5.24
CA ASN A 9 11.57 -28.36 5.61
C ASN A 9 12.34 -27.14 6.13
N ASN A 10 13.37 -27.34 6.95
CA ASN A 10 14.21 -26.24 7.43
C ASN A 10 14.97 -25.56 6.28
N GLU A 11 15.40 -26.31 5.26
CA GLU A 11 16.01 -25.74 4.05
C GLU A 11 14.99 -24.89 3.27
N LEU A 12 13.78 -25.39 3.05
CA LEU A 12 12.70 -24.62 2.41
C LEU A 12 12.39 -23.32 3.15
N ILE A 13 12.34 -23.36 4.49
CA ILE A 13 12.10 -22.18 5.34
C ILE A 13 13.24 -21.18 5.19
N ARG A 14 14.50 -21.65 5.24
CA ARG A 14 15.68 -20.78 5.08
C ARG A 14 15.68 -20.08 3.72
N GLU A 15 15.27 -20.78 2.68
CA GLU A 15 15.16 -20.27 1.30
C GLU A 15 13.86 -19.48 1.06
N GLN A 16 12.94 -19.44 2.04
CA GLN A 16 11.61 -18.85 1.94
C GLN A 16 10.82 -19.35 0.72
N ARG A 17 11.06 -20.59 0.30
CA ARG A 17 10.48 -21.16 -0.92
C ARG A 17 9.06 -21.63 -0.65
N ASN A 18 8.05 -20.92 -1.15
CA ASN A 18 6.67 -21.39 -1.06
C ASN A 18 6.42 -22.56 -2.04
N ILE A 19 5.90 -23.68 -1.53
CA ILE A 19 5.62 -24.89 -2.29
C ILE A 19 4.20 -25.35 -1.96
N ASN A 20 3.45 -25.81 -2.96
CA ASN A 20 2.12 -26.38 -2.75
C ASN A 20 2.23 -27.85 -2.27
N ILE A 21 1.14 -28.40 -1.75
CA ILE A 21 1.12 -29.75 -1.18
C ILE A 21 1.45 -30.85 -2.21
N ILE A 22 1.06 -30.67 -3.47
CA ILE A 22 1.28 -31.68 -4.52
C ILE A 22 2.78 -31.76 -4.86
N ASP A 23 3.41 -30.61 -5.08
CA ASP A 23 4.85 -30.52 -5.33
C ASP A 23 5.65 -31.00 -4.12
N TYR A 24 5.19 -30.67 -2.91
CA TYR A 24 5.80 -31.15 -1.67
C TYR A 24 5.78 -32.68 -1.58
N ILE A 25 4.63 -33.31 -1.82
CA ILE A 25 4.50 -34.78 -1.83
C ILE A 25 5.42 -35.39 -2.88
N ASN A 26 5.50 -34.80 -4.08
CA ASN A 26 6.36 -35.28 -5.16
C ASN A 26 7.85 -35.19 -4.79
N GLU A 27 8.30 -34.08 -4.22
CA GLU A 27 9.69 -33.90 -3.78
C GLU A 27 10.04 -34.84 -2.62
N VAL A 28 9.18 -34.93 -1.60
CA VAL A 28 9.38 -35.86 -0.47
C VAL A 28 9.41 -37.31 -0.93
N ASN A 29 8.50 -37.70 -1.82
CA ASN A 29 8.51 -39.05 -2.40
C ASN A 29 9.80 -39.31 -3.16
N LYS A 30 10.21 -38.39 -4.04
CA LYS A 30 11.45 -38.52 -4.84
C LYS A 30 12.69 -38.65 -3.96
N LEU A 31 12.77 -37.87 -2.89
CA LEU A 31 13.95 -37.80 -2.02
C LEU A 31 14.01 -38.98 -1.05
N PHE A 32 12.89 -39.38 -0.45
CA PHE A 32 12.91 -40.24 0.74
C PHE A 32 12.20 -41.58 0.59
N HIS A 33 11.12 -41.69 -0.19
CA HIS A 33 10.27 -42.89 -0.21
C HIS A 33 10.35 -43.71 -1.50
N LYS A 34 10.51 -43.03 -2.65
CA LYS A 34 10.62 -43.61 -4.00
C LYS A 34 9.48 -44.60 -4.30
N ILE A 35 8.28 -44.28 -3.82
CA ILE A 35 7.07 -45.05 -4.10
C ILE A 35 6.66 -44.76 -5.55
N ASP A 36 6.27 -45.80 -6.28
CA ASP A 36 5.66 -45.64 -7.60
C ASP A 36 4.32 -44.91 -7.46
N THR A 37 4.24 -43.74 -8.10
CA THR A 37 3.07 -42.85 -8.08
C THR A 37 2.43 -42.72 -9.45
N SER A 38 2.83 -43.55 -10.43
CA SER A 38 2.31 -43.52 -11.80
C SER A 38 0.79 -43.72 -11.88
N PHE A 39 0.21 -44.42 -10.90
CA PHE A 39 -1.22 -44.69 -10.82
C PHE A 39 -2.06 -43.53 -10.27
N ILE A 40 -1.45 -42.50 -9.66
CA ILE A 40 -2.18 -41.47 -8.90
C ILE A 40 -3.14 -40.67 -9.78
N ASN A 41 -2.69 -40.22 -10.95
CA ASN A 41 -3.50 -39.32 -11.78
C ASN A 41 -4.79 -40.01 -12.24
N GLU A 42 -4.66 -41.24 -12.75
CA GLU A 42 -5.81 -42.07 -13.10
C GLU A 42 -6.71 -42.33 -11.88
N PHE A 43 -6.08 -42.56 -10.73
CA PHE A 43 -6.80 -42.81 -9.49
C PHE A 43 -7.60 -41.59 -9.01
N ILE A 44 -7.05 -40.38 -9.08
CA ILE A 44 -7.74 -39.12 -8.72
C ILE A 44 -8.94 -38.90 -9.62
N ASP A 45 -8.78 -39.09 -10.94
CA ASP A 45 -9.87 -38.94 -11.90
C ASP A 45 -11.01 -39.93 -11.61
N LEU A 46 -10.65 -41.17 -11.27
CA LEU A 46 -11.60 -42.24 -10.93
C LEU A 46 -12.45 -41.91 -9.70
N ILE A 47 -11.85 -41.33 -8.66
CA ILE A 47 -12.52 -41.08 -7.37
C ILE A 47 -13.21 -39.72 -7.30
N SER A 48 -12.93 -38.80 -8.23
CA SER A 48 -13.46 -37.42 -8.21
C SER A 48 -14.97 -37.33 -8.39
N ARG A 49 -15.62 -38.36 -8.95
CA ARG A 49 -17.06 -38.34 -9.23
C ARG A 49 -17.94 -38.70 -8.03
N ASN A 50 -17.37 -39.19 -6.92
CA ASN A 50 -18.08 -39.66 -5.71
C ASN A 50 -19.35 -40.53 -5.95
N GLU A 51 -19.45 -41.15 -7.12
CA GLU A 51 -20.58 -41.99 -7.55
C GLU A 51 -20.23 -43.47 -7.41
N CYS A 52 -21.22 -44.34 -7.26
CA CYS A 52 -21.05 -45.79 -7.25
C CYS A 52 -20.80 -46.32 -8.67
N CYS A 53 -19.66 -45.95 -9.25
CA CYS A 53 -19.38 -46.14 -10.67
C CYS A 53 -18.12 -46.99 -10.96
N ILE A 54 -17.39 -47.41 -9.91
CA ILE A 54 -16.13 -48.13 -10.09
C ILE A 54 -16.40 -49.61 -10.29
N HIS A 55 -16.30 -50.08 -11.53
CA HIS A 55 -16.49 -51.50 -11.84
C HIS A 55 -15.41 -52.38 -11.21
N HIS A 56 -15.80 -53.53 -10.65
CA HIS A 56 -14.88 -54.43 -9.92
C HIS A 56 -13.67 -54.93 -10.70
N ASN A 57 -13.71 -54.96 -12.05
CA ASN A 57 -12.55 -55.30 -12.88
C ASN A 57 -11.34 -54.37 -12.64
N LEU A 58 -11.57 -53.15 -12.12
CA LEU A 58 -10.47 -52.28 -11.74
C LEU A 58 -9.66 -52.86 -10.58
N LEU A 59 -10.23 -53.73 -9.74
CA LEU A 59 -9.45 -54.47 -8.74
C LEU A 59 -8.43 -55.43 -9.39
N GLU A 60 -8.71 -55.94 -10.60
CA GLU A 60 -7.74 -56.73 -11.37
C GLU A 60 -6.65 -55.84 -11.95
N LYS A 61 -7.05 -54.72 -12.58
CA LYS A 61 -6.12 -53.72 -13.15
C LYS A 61 -5.11 -53.22 -12.12
N TYR A 62 -5.57 -52.99 -10.89
CA TYR A 62 -4.75 -52.52 -9.78
C TYR A 62 -4.10 -53.66 -8.97
N GLU A 63 -4.13 -54.90 -9.48
CA GLU A 63 -3.47 -56.08 -8.90
C GLU A 63 -3.90 -56.40 -7.46
N VAL A 64 -5.11 -55.99 -7.07
CA VAL A 64 -5.73 -56.39 -5.80
C VAL A 64 -6.13 -57.86 -5.86
N ILE A 65 -6.56 -58.31 -7.03
CA ILE A 65 -7.03 -59.68 -7.29
C ILE A 65 -6.30 -60.28 -8.49
N SER A 66 -6.60 -61.53 -8.87
CA SER A 66 -5.97 -62.19 -10.03
C SER A 66 -6.72 -61.85 -11.32
N LEU A 67 -6.02 -61.87 -12.46
CA LEU A 67 -6.55 -61.60 -13.81
C LEU A 67 -7.62 -62.59 -14.32
N SER A 68 -8.00 -63.57 -13.49
CA SER A 68 -9.01 -64.59 -13.77
C SER A 68 -9.98 -64.73 -12.59
N SER A 69 -10.09 -63.69 -11.77
CA SER A 69 -10.87 -63.76 -10.54
C SER A 69 -12.35 -63.91 -10.85
N SER A 70 -12.95 -64.93 -10.25
CA SER A 70 -14.38 -65.18 -10.38
C SER A 70 -15.18 -64.11 -9.62
N THR A 71 -16.46 -63.97 -9.93
CA THR A 71 -17.38 -63.12 -9.16
C THR A 71 -17.46 -63.53 -7.68
N PHE A 72 -17.16 -64.80 -7.38
CA PHE A 72 -17.02 -65.30 -6.02
C PHE A 72 -15.80 -64.71 -5.30
N ASP A 73 -14.66 -64.56 -5.99
CA ASP A 73 -13.47 -63.92 -5.42
C ASP A 73 -13.71 -62.45 -5.10
N ILE A 74 -14.48 -61.75 -5.94
CA ILE A 74 -14.91 -60.36 -5.69
C ILE A 74 -15.74 -60.29 -4.42
N LYS A 75 -16.79 -61.12 -4.32
CA LYS A 75 -17.67 -61.14 -3.15
C LYS A 75 -16.88 -61.40 -1.87
N ARG A 76 -15.98 -62.38 -1.87
CA ARG A 76 -15.12 -62.69 -0.72
C ARG A 76 -14.32 -61.47 -0.25
N ILE A 77 -13.79 -60.67 -1.16
CA ILE A 77 -13.01 -59.48 -0.81
C ILE A 77 -13.90 -58.37 -0.26
N LEU A 78 -15.09 -58.18 -0.83
CA LEU A 78 -16.05 -57.21 -0.30
C LEU A 78 -16.46 -57.60 1.13
N ASP A 79 -16.74 -58.88 1.37
CA ASP A 79 -17.09 -59.42 2.68
C ASP A 79 -15.91 -59.32 3.69
N GLN A 80 -14.68 -59.64 3.26
CA GLN A 80 -13.46 -59.48 4.08
C GLN A 80 -13.20 -58.03 4.50
N ASN A 81 -13.65 -57.07 3.69
CA ASN A 81 -13.53 -55.66 3.98
C ASN A 81 -14.74 -55.09 4.74
N GLU A 82 -15.68 -55.94 5.14
CA GLU A 82 -16.90 -55.57 5.86
C GLU A 82 -17.75 -54.53 5.08
N LEU A 83 -17.71 -54.59 3.75
CA LEU A 83 -18.42 -53.66 2.89
C LEU A 83 -19.90 -54.02 2.75
N ILE A 84 -20.77 -53.02 2.80
CA ILE A 84 -22.22 -53.18 2.82
C ILE A 84 -22.83 -52.91 1.44
N ILE A 85 -23.71 -53.80 0.99
CA ILE A 85 -24.47 -53.63 -0.26
C ILE A 85 -25.40 -52.41 -0.19
N GLU A 86 -25.56 -51.68 -1.29
CA GLU A 86 -26.31 -50.42 -1.42
C GLU A 86 -25.75 -49.23 -0.61
N LYS A 87 -24.66 -49.41 0.13
CA LYS A 87 -23.93 -48.35 0.83
C LYS A 87 -22.52 -48.16 0.25
N ASP A 88 -21.76 -49.24 0.20
CA ASP A 88 -20.37 -49.25 -0.22
C ASP A 88 -20.21 -49.75 -1.67
N TYR A 89 -21.12 -50.61 -2.11
CA TYR A 89 -21.16 -51.11 -3.49
C TYR A 89 -22.59 -51.51 -3.92
N ILE A 90 -22.83 -51.54 -5.22
CA ILE A 90 -24.08 -52.03 -5.84
C ILE A 90 -23.80 -53.34 -6.58
N LEU A 91 -24.72 -54.30 -6.47
CA LEU A 91 -24.72 -55.54 -7.25
C LEU A 91 -25.68 -55.43 -8.44
N ARG A 92 -25.17 -55.66 -9.65
CA ARG A 92 -25.98 -55.79 -10.87
C ARG A 92 -25.85 -57.21 -11.41
N ASN A 93 -26.96 -57.79 -11.85
CA ASN A 93 -26.94 -59.09 -12.51
C ASN A 93 -26.96 -58.85 -14.02
N SER A 94 -25.88 -59.17 -14.72
CA SER A 94 -25.85 -59.16 -16.19
C SER A 94 -26.21 -60.56 -16.71
N ASN A 95 -27.07 -60.60 -17.74
CA ASN A 95 -27.43 -61.84 -18.42
C ASN A 95 -26.35 -62.15 -19.45
N GLN A 96 -25.65 -63.28 -19.31
CA GLN A 96 -24.70 -63.76 -20.32
C GLN A 96 -25.34 -64.89 -21.15
N PHE A 97 -25.29 -64.75 -22.47
CA PHE A 97 -25.60 -65.84 -23.39
C PHE A 97 -24.34 -66.68 -23.61
N ASN A 98 -24.32 -67.89 -23.05
CA ASN A 98 -23.29 -68.87 -23.40
C ASN A 98 -23.72 -69.58 -24.68
N SER A 99 -22.78 -69.72 -25.64
CA SER A 99 -23.02 -70.31 -26.95
C SER A 99 -23.32 -71.82 -26.93
N LYS A 100 -23.22 -72.46 -25.76
CA LYS A 100 -23.60 -73.86 -25.51
C LYS A 100 -24.24 -73.94 -24.13
N GLU A 101 -25.54 -74.17 -24.10
CA GLU A 101 -26.37 -74.55 -22.93
C GLU A 101 -26.47 -73.54 -21.77
N GLY A 102 -27.58 -72.76 -21.76
CA GLY A 102 -28.14 -72.11 -20.56
C GLY A 102 -27.81 -70.62 -20.36
N LYS A 103 -28.81 -69.87 -19.83
CA LYS A 103 -28.63 -68.50 -19.33
C LYS A 103 -27.83 -68.52 -18.02
N GLY A 104 -26.57 -68.11 -18.07
CA GLY A 104 -25.77 -67.86 -16.85
C GLY A 104 -26.02 -66.43 -16.34
N LYS A 105 -26.26 -66.28 -15.03
CA LYS A 105 -26.25 -64.95 -14.37
C LYS A 105 -24.81 -64.61 -13.99
N LYS A 106 -24.31 -63.47 -14.45
CA LYS A 106 -23.03 -62.93 -14.01
C LYS A 106 -23.28 -61.78 -13.03
N ASN A 107 -22.65 -61.86 -11.87
CA ASN A 107 -22.70 -60.81 -10.87
C ASN A 107 -21.66 -59.73 -11.22
N GLU A 108 -22.08 -58.47 -11.30
CA GLU A 108 -21.23 -57.32 -11.52
C GLU A 108 -21.33 -56.38 -10.32
N TYR A 109 -20.19 -56.11 -9.71
CA TYR A 109 -20.08 -55.24 -8.54
C TYR A 109 -19.56 -53.86 -8.97
N TYR A 110 -20.26 -52.82 -8.54
CA TYR A 110 -19.87 -51.42 -8.72
C TYR A 110 -19.59 -50.83 -7.35
N LEU A 111 -18.39 -50.33 -7.13
CA LEU A 111 -17.93 -49.82 -5.83
C LEU A 111 -18.02 -48.29 -5.80
N HIS A 112 -18.32 -47.75 -4.62
CA HIS A 112 -18.01 -46.35 -4.32
C HIS A 112 -16.49 -46.14 -4.20
N PRO A 113 -16.00 -44.92 -4.43
CA PRO A 113 -14.59 -44.57 -4.29
C PRO A 113 -13.98 -44.94 -2.93
N TYR A 114 -14.74 -44.78 -1.85
CA TYR A 114 -14.30 -45.18 -0.51
C TYR A 114 -14.09 -46.70 -0.39
N ALA A 115 -15.06 -47.49 -0.86
CA ALA A 115 -14.97 -48.95 -0.85
C ALA A 115 -13.80 -49.45 -1.70
N PHE A 116 -13.61 -48.86 -2.89
CA PHE A 116 -12.48 -49.18 -3.76
C PHE A 116 -11.13 -48.85 -3.11
N LYS A 117 -11.00 -47.69 -2.45
CA LYS A 117 -9.83 -47.32 -1.65
C LYS A 117 -9.51 -48.36 -0.58
N LEU A 118 -10.54 -48.80 0.15
CA LEU A 118 -10.37 -49.77 1.23
C LEU A 118 -9.82 -51.10 0.70
N CYS A 119 -10.35 -51.57 -0.43
CA CYS A 119 -9.84 -52.77 -1.12
C CYS A 119 -8.37 -52.62 -1.56
N LEU A 120 -7.96 -51.44 -2.04
CA LEU A 120 -6.56 -51.16 -2.41
C LEU A 120 -5.64 -51.19 -1.19
N ILE A 121 -6.01 -50.47 -0.13
CA ILE A 121 -5.21 -50.34 1.10
C ILE A 121 -5.01 -51.71 1.78
N ARG A 122 -6.07 -52.52 1.83
CA ARG A 122 -6.06 -53.84 2.47
C ARG A 122 -5.65 -54.98 1.52
N SER A 123 -5.14 -54.66 0.33
CA SER A 123 -4.69 -55.68 -0.62
C SER A 123 -3.60 -56.56 -0.02
N LEU A 124 -3.85 -57.87 0.02
CA LEU A 124 -2.86 -58.87 0.47
C LEU A 124 -1.78 -59.14 -0.58
N LYS A 125 -2.02 -58.77 -1.85
CA LYS A 125 -1.10 -59.02 -2.97
C LYS A 125 -0.02 -57.96 -3.10
N THR A 126 -0.33 -56.71 -2.75
CA THR A 126 0.61 -55.61 -2.92
C THR A 126 0.46 -54.57 -1.81
N PRO A 127 1.55 -54.25 -1.09
CA PRO A 127 1.53 -53.20 -0.07
C PRO A 127 1.67 -51.79 -0.67
N LYS A 128 1.79 -51.64 -1.99
CA LYS A 128 2.13 -50.34 -2.63
C LYS A 128 1.12 -49.24 -2.32
N TYR A 129 -0.17 -49.58 -2.29
CA TYR A 129 -1.22 -48.62 -1.97
C TYR A 129 -1.18 -48.21 -0.49
N ALA A 130 -1.07 -49.17 0.44
CA ALA A 130 -0.92 -48.87 1.86
C ALA A 130 0.29 -47.95 2.11
N LYS A 131 1.44 -48.25 1.49
CA LYS A 131 2.64 -47.40 1.57
C LYS A 131 2.40 -45.99 1.03
N TYR A 132 1.67 -45.85 -0.07
CA TYR A 132 1.31 -44.55 -0.63
C TYR A 132 0.42 -43.74 0.33
N TYR A 133 -0.60 -44.36 0.96
CA TYR A 133 -1.43 -43.66 1.94
C TYR A 133 -0.68 -43.26 3.20
N LEU A 134 0.25 -44.09 3.68
CA LEU A 134 1.14 -43.73 4.79
C LEU A 134 2.07 -42.56 4.42
N LEU A 135 2.58 -42.53 3.19
CA LEU A 135 3.34 -41.38 2.67
C LEU A 135 2.49 -40.11 2.68
N LEU A 136 1.23 -40.17 2.22
CA LEU A 136 0.35 -39.00 2.23
C LEU A 136 0.13 -38.46 3.65
N GLU A 137 -0.14 -39.35 4.61
CA GLU A 137 -0.31 -38.98 6.02
C GLU A 137 0.93 -38.28 6.58
N GLU A 138 2.12 -38.84 6.34
CA GLU A 138 3.39 -38.25 6.76
C GLU A 138 3.64 -36.89 6.09
N CYS A 139 3.43 -36.79 4.78
CA CYS A 139 3.57 -35.55 4.03
C CYS A 139 2.62 -34.46 4.53
N ILE A 140 1.35 -34.78 4.81
CA ILE A 140 0.36 -33.81 5.31
C ILE A 140 0.83 -33.24 6.65
N LYS A 141 1.28 -34.10 7.58
CA LYS A 141 1.80 -33.66 8.87
C LYS A 141 2.97 -32.69 8.68
N TYR A 142 4.00 -33.10 7.94
CA TYR A 142 5.20 -32.29 7.78
C TYR A 142 4.99 -31.03 6.96
N PHE A 143 4.09 -31.07 5.96
CA PHE A 143 3.71 -29.90 5.20
C PHE A 143 3.01 -28.87 6.08
N ASN A 144 2.09 -29.30 6.96
CA ASN A 144 1.42 -28.39 7.89
C ASN A 144 2.43 -27.74 8.86
N ASP A 145 3.36 -28.51 9.42
CA ASP A 145 4.42 -27.98 10.27
C ASP A 145 5.29 -26.95 9.54
N TYR A 146 5.63 -27.23 8.28
CA TYR A 146 6.37 -26.32 7.41
C TYR A 146 5.59 -25.02 7.12
N GLN A 147 4.31 -25.12 6.75
CA GLN A 147 3.44 -23.98 6.47
C GLN A 147 3.27 -23.08 7.71
N ASN A 148 3.11 -23.67 8.89
CA ASN A 148 3.04 -22.91 10.13
C ASN A 148 4.33 -22.13 10.38
N LYS A 149 5.49 -22.79 10.27
CA LYS A 149 6.80 -22.15 10.50
C LYS A 149 7.10 -21.05 9.47
N ILE A 150 6.82 -21.27 8.19
CA ILE A 150 7.09 -20.23 7.17
C ILE A 150 6.16 -19.02 7.36
N ASN A 151 4.90 -19.24 7.77
CA ASN A 151 3.98 -18.17 8.12
C ASN A 151 4.48 -17.35 9.32
N GLU A 152 5.04 -18.00 10.35
CA GLU A 152 5.67 -17.31 11.48
C GLU A 152 6.84 -16.42 11.03
N VAL A 153 7.71 -16.93 10.15
CA VAL A 153 8.83 -16.16 9.58
C VAL A 153 8.31 -14.91 8.84
N TYR A 154 7.27 -15.06 8.02
CA TYR A 154 6.65 -13.92 7.34
C TYR A 154 6.05 -12.92 8.32
N ILE A 155 5.32 -13.38 9.35
CA ILE A 155 4.75 -12.51 10.38
C ILE A 155 5.83 -11.68 11.07
N ILE A 156 6.95 -12.31 11.45
CA ILE A 156 8.08 -11.62 12.08
C ILE A 156 8.66 -10.56 11.12
N SER A 157 8.89 -10.93 9.86
CA SER A 157 9.40 -10.01 8.84
C SER A 157 8.50 -8.78 8.65
N TYR A 158 7.19 -8.99 8.53
CA TYR A 158 6.23 -7.90 8.39
C TYR A 158 6.15 -7.02 9.64
N LYS A 159 6.17 -7.60 10.85
CA LYS A 159 6.20 -6.83 12.10
C LYS A 159 7.41 -5.91 12.19
N ASN A 160 8.60 -6.41 11.80
CA ASN A 160 9.82 -5.59 11.80
C ASN A 160 9.70 -4.41 10.84
N ARG A 161 9.25 -4.65 9.60
CA ARG A 161 9.06 -3.61 8.59
C ARG A 161 8.02 -2.57 9.01
N ILE A 162 6.93 -3.00 9.65
CA ILE A 162 5.95 -2.08 10.25
C ILE A 162 6.60 -1.20 11.32
N GLY A 163 7.45 -1.78 12.19
CA GLY A 163 8.21 -1.04 13.18
C GLY A 163 9.10 0.05 12.58
N GLU A 164 9.81 -0.27 11.49
CA GLU A 164 10.64 0.70 10.76
C GLU A 164 9.82 1.87 10.19
N TYR A 165 8.64 1.57 9.60
CA TYR A 165 7.74 2.61 9.10
C TYR A 165 7.16 3.47 10.22
N LEU A 166 6.80 2.88 11.36
CA LEU A 166 6.32 3.64 12.53
C LEU A 166 7.39 4.59 13.07
N ASN A 167 8.65 4.16 13.13
CA ASN A 167 9.77 5.02 13.52
C ASN A 167 9.92 6.21 12.55
N THR A 168 9.88 5.94 11.25
CA THR A 168 9.98 6.98 10.21
C THR A 168 8.84 8.01 10.31
N ILE A 169 7.60 7.54 10.50
CA ILE A 169 6.43 8.41 10.67
C ILE A 169 6.58 9.27 11.94
N THR A 170 7.07 8.68 13.02
CA THR A 170 7.29 9.38 14.29
C THR A 170 8.31 10.52 14.13
N GLU A 171 9.45 10.25 13.47
CA GLU A 171 10.45 11.29 13.17
C GLU A 171 9.89 12.41 12.28
N GLN A 172 9.11 12.06 11.26
CA GLN A 172 8.45 13.05 10.39
C GLN A 172 7.45 13.90 11.16
N ASN A 173 6.67 13.31 12.06
CA ASN A 173 5.73 14.03 12.92
C ASN A 173 6.44 15.03 13.83
N TYR A 174 7.59 14.67 14.41
CA TYR A 174 8.40 15.61 15.18
C TYR A 174 8.87 16.80 14.34
N LYS A 175 9.35 16.55 13.10
CA LYS A 175 9.76 17.60 12.17
C LYS A 175 8.59 18.52 11.80
N ILE A 176 7.41 17.95 11.51
CA ILE A 176 6.19 18.70 11.21
C ILE A 176 5.79 19.59 12.39
N ASN A 177 5.82 19.06 13.61
CA ASN A 177 5.48 19.84 14.80
C ASN A 177 6.46 21.01 15.02
N SER A 178 7.76 20.79 14.81
CA SER A 178 8.75 21.87 14.87
C SER A 178 8.50 22.95 13.81
N LEU A 179 8.16 22.55 12.58
CA LEU A 179 7.83 23.50 11.51
C LEU A 179 6.55 24.29 11.82
N LYS A 180 5.52 23.65 12.37
CA LYS A 180 4.28 24.32 12.82
C LYS A 180 4.58 25.42 13.82
N GLN A 181 5.39 25.12 14.86
CA GLN A 181 5.80 26.14 15.85
C GLN A 181 6.53 27.32 15.21
N LYS A 182 7.43 27.07 14.24
CA LYS A 182 8.12 28.16 13.52
C LYS A 182 7.15 29.02 12.71
N ILE A 183 6.16 28.39 12.06
CA ILE A 183 5.11 29.09 11.30
C ILE A 183 4.29 29.98 12.23
N ASP A 184 3.87 29.48 13.40
CA ASP A 184 3.09 30.25 14.38
C ASP A 184 3.85 31.52 14.82
N ILE A 185 5.16 31.39 15.11
CA ILE A 185 6.03 32.54 15.44
C ILE A 185 6.09 33.55 14.29
N ILE A 186 6.22 33.09 13.04
CA ILE A 186 6.26 33.98 11.87
C ILE A 186 4.93 34.72 11.71
N ILE A 187 3.80 34.04 11.87
CA ILE A 187 2.47 34.64 11.80
C ILE A 187 2.33 35.75 12.83
N ASP A 188 2.74 35.51 14.07
CA ASP A 188 2.67 36.52 15.14
C ASP A 188 3.60 37.71 14.88
N ASN A 189 4.80 37.46 14.36
CA ASN A 189 5.72 38.54 13.96
C ASN A 189 5.14 39.37 12.82
N ASN A 190 4.50 38.75 11.82
CA ASN A 190 3.86 39.46 10.73
C ASN A 190 2.70 40.35 11.22
N LYS A 191 1.87 39.86 12.14
CA LYS A 191 0.81 40.69 12.76
C LYS A 191 1.37 41.93 13.45
N LYS A 192 2.48 41.79 14.18
CA LYS A 192 3.16 42.93 14.84
C LYS A 192 3.71 43.92 13.82
N LEU A 193 4.33 43.43 12.74
CA LEU A 193 4.83 44.27 11.65
C LEU A 193 3.71 45.02 10.93
N GLU A 194 2.58 44.37 10.65
CA GLU A 194 1.40 45.01 10.07
C GLU A 194 0.87 46.13 10.96
N GLN A 195 0.84 45.91 12.29
CA GLN A 195 0.43 46.95 13.23
C GLN A 195 1.39 48.14 13.21
N SER A 196 2.70 47.89 13.28
CA SER A 196 3.72 48.95 13.22
C SER A 196 3.65 49.73 11.91
N ASN A 197 3.41 49.04 10.79
CA ASN A 197 3.21 49.69 9.48
C ASN A 197 1.98 50.60 9.47
N ARG A 198 0.86 50.18 10.09
CA ARG A 198 -0.34 51.03 10.22
C ARG A 198 -0.04 52.29 11.02
N GLU A 199 0.68 52.16 12.13
CA GLU A 199 1.08 53.31 12.97
C GLU A 199 2.00 54.29 12.20
N LEU A 200 2.95 53.78 11.43
CA LEU A 200 3.82 54.60 10.58
C LEU A 200 3.03 55.35 9.50
N ILE A 201 2.08 54.68 8.83
CA ILE A 201 1.22 55.32 7.83
C ILE A 201 0.44 56.49 8.43
N GLU A 202 -0.16 56.32 9.61
CA GLU A 202 -0.88 57.38 10.31
C GLU A 202 0.04 58.54 10.71
N LEU A 203 1.26 58.24 11.17
CA LEU A 203 2.25 59.27 11.48
C LEU A 203 2.67 60.06 10.22
N THR A 204 2.90 59.37 9.10
CA THR A 204 3.24 60.01 7.83
C THR A 204 2.12 60.93 7.35
N LYS A 205 0.85 60.49 7.41
CA LYS A 205 -0.29 61.34 7.06
C LYS A 205 -0.33 62.61 7.93
N LYS A 206 -0.15 62.46 9.24
CA LYS A 206 -0.15 63.59 10.18
C LYS A 206 0.99 64.57 9.89
N ASN A 207 2.17 64.06 9.54
CA ASN A 207 3.31 64.91 9.18
C ASN A 207 3.08 65.64 7.86
N ASN A 208 2.46 65.00 6.87
CA ASN A 208 2.11 65.66 5.61
C ASN A 208 1.11 66.81 5.83
N ILE A 209 0.06 66.60 6.63
CA ILE A 209 -0.89 67.68 6.96
C ILE A 209 -0.17 68.89 7.58
N LYS A 210 0.72 68.64 8.55
CA LYS A 210 1.52 69.72 9.16
C LYS A 210 2.44 70.41 8.16
N LEU A 211 3.00 69.65 7.21
CA LEU A 211 3.85 70.19 6.16
C LEU A 211 3.04 71.14 5.27
N ASP A 212 1.84 70.73 4.86
CA ASP A 212 0.92 71.55 4.07
C ASP A 212 0.51 72.83 4.82
N GLU A 213 0.16 72.72 6.10
CA GLU A 213 -0.14 73.88 6.97
C GLU A 213 1.06 74.86 7.02
N THR A 214 2.26 74.33 7.21
CA THR A 214 3.49 75.14 7.26
C THR A 214 3.79 75.78 5.91
N HIS A 215 3.55 75.06 4.81
CA HIS A 215 3.77 75.56 3.46
C HIS A 215 2.83 76.74 3.15
N ASN A 216 1.54 76.61 3.46
CA ASN A 216 0.55 77.67 3.27
C ASN A 216 0.93 78.94 4.07
N MET A 217 1.31 78.78 5.35
CA MET A 217 1.77 79.92 6.16
C MET A 217 2.99 80.62 5.56
N LEU A 218 3.91 79.85 4.97
CA LEU A 218 5.12 80.39 4.35
C LEU A 218 4.78 81.17 3.07
N GLU A 219 3.82 80.67 2.28
CA GLU A 219 3.32 81.33 1.08
C GLU A 219 2.64 82.66 1.41
N GLU A 220 1.74 82.67 2.39
CA GLU A 220 1.10 83.90 2.92
C GLU A 220 2.15 84.92 3.37
N THR A 221 3.16 84.47 4.14
CA THR A 221 4.24 85.35 4.62
C THR A 221 5.07 85.91 3.46
N ASN A 222 5.30 85.12 2.40
CA ASN A 222 6.05 85.56 1.22
C ASN A 222 5.26 86.62 0.43
N GLU A 223 3.95 86.45 0.25
CA GLU A 223 3.08 87.44 -0.40
C GLU A 223 3.08 88.77 0.37
N GLU A 224 2.99 88.73 1.71
CA GLU A 224 3.08 89.93 2.55
C GLU A 224 4.42 90.65 2.40
N LEU A 225 5.51 89.89 2.30
CA LEU A 225 6.86 90.41 2.11
C LEU A 225 7.01 91.10 0.74
N GLU A 226 6.49 90.49 -0.33
CA GLU A 226 6.50 91.08 -1.67
C GLU A 226 5.73 92.41 -1.72
N LEU A 227 4.52 92.45 -1.14
CA LEU A 227 3.73 93.68 -1.03
C LEU A 227 4.46 94.77 -0.26
N THR A 228 5.14 94.40 0.83
CA THR A 228 5.92 95.34 1.63
C THR A 228 7.11 95.88 0.84
N ASN A 229 7.78 95.03 0.07
CA ASN A 229 8.91 95.42 -0.78
C ASN A 229 8.48 96.42 -1.87
N ILE A 230 7.33 96.19 -2.53
CA ILE A 230 6.75 97.13 -3.51
C ILE A 230 6.45 98.49 -2.86
N LYS A 231 5.87 98.50 -1.64
CA LYS A 231 5.61 99.74 -0.90
C LYS A 231 6.90 100.51 -0.60
N LEU A 232 7.95 99.80 -0.19
CA LEU A 232 9.27 100.39 0.07
C LEU A 232 9.85 101.01 -1.20
N GLU A 233 9.87 100.30 -2.34
CA GLU A 233 10.35 100.84 -3.62
C GLU A 233 9.59 102.11 -4.05
N THR A 234 8.27 102.12 -3.88
CA THR A 234 7.41 103.26 -4.24
C THR A 234 7.71 104.47 -3.34
N THR A 235 7.92 104.22 -2.05
CA THR A 235 8.32 105.24 -1.07
C THR A 235 9.69 105.81 -1.43
N ASP A 236 10.65 104.95 -1.77
CA ASP A 236 12.03 105.33 -2.11
C ASP A 236 12.07 106.18 -3.40
N LYS A 237 11.29 105.81 -4.42
CA LYS A 237 11.07 106.64 -5.63
C LYS A 237 10.49 108.01 -5.29
N THR A 238 9.49 108.06 -4.39
CA THR A 238 8.85 109.31 -3.97
C THR A 238 9.84 110.22 -3.21
N LEU A 239 10.61 109.66 -2.29
CA LEU A 239 11.66 110.37 -1.55
C LEU A 239 12.72 110.93 -2.50
N ASN A 240 13.17 110.15 -3.49
CA ASN A 240 14.10 110.63 -4.52
C ASN A 240 13.55 111.81 -5.33
N ILE A 241 12.26 111.77 -5.72
CA ILE A 241 11.61 112.90 -6.41
C ILE A 241 11.59 114.15 -5.52
N ILE A 242 11.20 114.00 -4.24
CA ILE A 242 11.15 115.11 -3.28
C ILE A 242 12.55 115.69 -3.05
N ALA A 243 13.56 114.84 -2.86
CA ALA A 243 14.95 115.24 -2.70
C ALA A 243 15.44 116.04 -3.92
N ASN A 244 15.18 115.57 -5.13
CA ASN A 244 15.53 116.28 -6.37
C ASN A 244 14.82 117.65 -6.50
N LYS A 245 13.53 117.73 -6.13
CA LYS A 245 12.78 118.99 -6.11
C LYS A 245 13.34 119.98 -5.08
N LEU A 246 13.64 119.51 -3.86
CA LEU A 246 14.27 120.32 -2.83
C LEU A 246 15.63 120.84 -3.29
N ASN A 247 16.45 119.98 -3.90
CA ASN A 247 17.76 120.37 -4.44
C ASN A 247 17.62 121.43 -5.54
N SER A 248 16.65 121.29 -6.43
CA SER A 248 16.34 122.29 -7.48
C SER A 248 15.88 123.63 -6.88
N ALA A 249 15.00 123.61 -5.88
CA ALA A 249 14.53 124.81 -5.19
C ALA A 249 15.64 125.51 -4.38
N VAL A 250 16.62 124.76 -3.89
CA VAL A 250 17.84 125.31 -3.29
C VAL A 250 18.69 125.99 -4.36
N ILE A 251 18.90 125.37 -5.53
CA ILE A 251 19.66 125.93 -6.67
C ILE A 251 19.00 127.22 -7.19
N ASP A 252 17.67 127.27 -7.36
CA ASP A 252 16.95 128.48 -7.78
C ASP A 252 17.06 129.64 -6.78
N ARG A 253 17.35 129.35 -5.51
CA ARG A 253 17.63 130.36 -4.46
C ARG A 253 19.11 130.71 -4.34
N VAL A 254 20.01 130.03 -5.07
CA VAL A 254 21.42 130.42 -5.14
C VAL A 254 21.54 131.64 -6.05
N VAL A 255 21.62 132.81 -5.43
CA VAL A 255 22.05 134.07 -6.05
C VAL A 255 23.37 133.81 -6.78
N GLN A 256 23.38 133.88 -8.12
CA GLN A 256 24.64 133.92 -8.85
C GLN A 256 25.41 135.18 -8.42
N PRO A 257 26.67 135.05 -7.99
CA PRO A 257 27.46 136.21 -7.60
C PRO A 257 27.68 137.10 -8.83
N ILE A 258 27.24 138.35 -8.72
CA ILE A 258 27.54 139.41 -9.67
C ILE A 258 29.07 139.53 -9.76
N LYS A 259 29.67 139.12 -10.88
CA LYS A 259 31.05 139.47 -11.20
C LYS A 259 31.09 140.93 -11.64
N PHE A 260 31.65 141.78 -10.78
CA PHE A 260 32.13 143.10 -11.15
C PHE A 260 33.39 142.96 -12.01
N LEU A 261 33.36 143.50 -13.23
CA LEU A 261 34.37 144.36 -13.86
C LEU A 261 33.87 144.81 -15.24
#